data_AF-A0A1G1STP1-F1
#
_entry.id   AF-A0A1G1STP1-F1
#
_cell.length_a   1.000
_cell.length_b   1.000
_cell.length_c   1.000
_cell.angle_alpha   90.00
_cell.angle_beta   90.00
_cell.angle_gamma   90.00
#
_symmetry.space_group_name_H-M   'P 1'
#
loop_
_entity.id
_entity.type
_entity.pdbx_description
1 polymer ?
#
loop_
_entity_poly.entity_id
_entity_poly.type
_entity_poly.pdbx_seq_one_letter_code
_entity_poly.pdbx_strand_id
1 'polypeptide(L)'
;MKKLLLPSLLCISACTNSESEPTHAAVASYLKQHANDPASYEAVRWGQPVPYTRKDSAAAAAELLSSEYDVLKETEDAERRAQVGNMAIKLEAITDTTRIGTRLTHAFRAKNKLGALVLDSAQFVVYRSGQVQPI
;
A
#
# COMPACT_ATOMS: atom_id res chain seq x y z
N MET A 1 -34.91 -50.23 20.30
CA MET A 1 -35.11 -48.86 19.79
C MET A 1 -34.38 -47.87 20.69
N LYS A 2 -33.28 -47.27 20.22
CA LYS A 2 -32.78 -45.94 20.61
C LYS A 2 -31.62 -45.60 19.68
N LYS A 3 -31.91 -44.75 18.71
CA LYS A 3 -30.93 -44.13 17.82
C LYS A 3 -30.19 -43.06 18.64
N LEU A 4 -28.86 -43.11 18.71
CA LEU A 4 -28.08 -41.99 19.20
C LEU A 4 -27.24 -41.48 18.03
N LEU A 5 -27.68 -40.34 17.49
CA LEU A 5 -27.02 -39.56 16.46
C LEU A 5 -25.74 -38.97 17.04
N LEU A 6 -24.60 -39.29 16.43
CA LEU A 6 -23.32 -38.63 16.69
C LEU A 6 -23.26 -37.37 15.82
N PRO A 7 -23.08 -36.16 16.36
CA PRO A 7 -22.97 -34.97 15.54
C PRO A 7 -21.55 -34.90 14.96
N SER A 8 -21.48 -34.88 13.62
CA SER A 8 -20.27 -34.55 12.88
C SER A 8 -19.80 -33.15 13.26
N LEU A 9 -18.71 -33.09 14.03
CA LEU A 9 -18.01 -31.85 14.35
C LEU A 9 -17.23 -31.39 13.10
N LEU A 10 -17.89 -30.61 12.24
CA LEU A 10 -17.25 -29.86 11.17
C LEU A 10 -16.43 -28.72 11.78
N CYS A 11 -15.14 -28.98 12.03
CA CYS A 11 -14.17 -27.91 12.27
C CYS A 11 -13.86 -27.21 10.94
N ILE A 12 -14.70 -26.24 10.57
CA ILE A 12 -14.34 -25.25 9.56
C ILE A 12 -13.37 -24.28 10.23
N SER A 13 -12.09 -24.64 10.29
CA SER A 13 -11.02 -23.70 10.62
C SER A 13 -10.95 -22.67 9.50
N ALA A 14 -11.63 -21.55 9.67
CA ALA A 14 -11.41 -20.36 8.88
C ALA A 14 -9.96 -19.92 9.07
N CYS A 15 -9.11 -20.12 8.06
CA CYS A 15 -7.80 -19.49 7.98
C CYS A 15 -8.00 -17.98 7.80
N THR A 16 -8.08 -17.22 8.89
CA THR A 16 -8.10 -15.75 8.82
C THR A 16 -6.71 -15.17 9.13
N ASN A 17 -6.07 -14.67 8.07
CA ASN A 17 -5.10 -13.58 8.02
C ASN A 17 -3.82 -13.65 8.89
N SER A 18 -2.91 -14.59 8.63
CA SER A 18 -1.57 -14.56 9.26
C SER A 18 -0.70 -13.36 8.83
N GLU A 19 -0.95 -12.76 7.66
CA GLU A 19 -0.15 -11.65 7.14
C GLU A 19 -0.72 -10.25 7.47
N SER A 20 -1.98 -10.13 7.93
CA SER A 20 -2.58 -8.80 8.14
C SER A 20 -2.01 -8.08 9.34
N GLU A 21 -1.86 -8.77 10.47
CA GLU A 21 -1.43 -8.16 11.73
C GLU A 21 -0.03 -7.53 11.66
N PRO A 22 1.02 -8.22 11.14
CA PRO A 22 2.33 -7.59 10.99
C PRO A 22 2.30 -6.38 10.05
N THR A 23 1.49 -6.46 8.99
CA THR A 23 1.38 -5.39 7.99
C THR A 23 0.68 -4.15 8.56
N HIS A 24 -0.42 -4.34 9.30
CA HIS A 24 -1.12 -3.26 10.00
C HIS A 24 -0.22 -2.59 11.04
N ALA A 25 0.52 -3.39 11.82
CA ALA A 25 1.43 -2.88 12.84
C ALA A 25 2.56 -2.03 12.24
N ALA A 26 3.12 -2.45 11.10
CA ALA A 26 4.15 -1.69 10.39
C ALA A 26 3.61 -0.34 9.91
N VAL A 27 2.42 -0.30 9.28
CA VAL A 27 1.78 0.94 8.81
C VAL A 27 1.41 1.87 9.97
N ALA A 28 0.85 1.33 11.05
CA ALA A 28 0.54 2.12 12.24
C ALA A 28 1.80 2.74 12.87
N SER A 29 2.91 1.98 12.90
CA SER A 29 4.20 2.47 13.40
C SER A 29 4.76 3.56 12.50
N TYR A 30 4.70 3.38 11.18
CA TYR A 30 5.08 4.39 10.20
C TYR A 30 4.29 5.70 10.41
N LEU A 31 2.97 5.61 10.51
CA LEU A 31 2.12 6.79 10.70
C LEU A 31 2.41 7.52 12.01
N LYS A 32 2.64 6.80 13.12
CA LYS A 32 3.04 7.43 14.39
C LYS A 32 4.39 8.14 14.30
N GLN A 33 5.32 7.68 13.47
CA GLN A 33 6.62 8.34 13.31
C GLN A 33 6.55 9.57 12.40
N HIS A 34 5.57 9.63 11.49
CA HIS A 34 5.51 10.67 10.45
C HIS A 34 4.30 11.62 10.58
N ALA A 35 3.35 11.35 11.48
CA ALA A 35 2.24 12.25 11.77
C ALA A 35 2.72 13.50 12.51
N ASN A 36 2.05 14.64 12.29
CA ASN A 36 2.38 15.89 12.97
C ASN A 36 2.16 15.80 14.49
N ASP A 37 1.13 15.06 14.92
CA ASP A 37 0.86 14.72 16.32
C ASP A 37 0.67 13.19 16.42
N PRO A 38 1.75 12.43 16.72
CA PRO A 38 1.70 10.97 16.84
C PRO A 38 0.66 10.45 17.85
N ALA A 39 0.40 11.21 18.92
CA ALA A 39 -0.55 10.83 19.96
C ALA A 39 -2.01 10.92 19.48
N SER A 40 -2.26 11.69 18.42
CA SER A 40 -3.59 11.82 17.80
C SER A 40 -3.91 10.77 16.74
N TYR A 41 -2.96 9.87 16.42
CA TYR A 41 -3.19 8.83 15.42
C TYR A 41 -4.25 7.83 15.91
N GLU A 42 -5.28 7.64 15.10
CA GLU A 42 -6.33 6.65 15.32
C GLU A 42 -6.57 5.84 14.04
N ALA A 43 -6.44 4.52 14.13
CA ALA A 43 -6.84 3.63 13.06
C ALA A 43 -8.36 3.63 12.91
N VAL A 44 -8.87 3.91 11.71
CA VAL A 44 -10.32 3.91 11.43
C VAL A 44 -10.73 2.65 10.69
N ARG A 45 -10.03 2.32 9.60
CA ARG A 45 -10.35 1.13 8.81
C ARG A 45 -9.12 0.58 8.09
N TRP A 46 -8.99 -0.74 8.10
CA TRP A 46 -8.00 -1.47 7.33
C TRP A 46 -8.63 -2.04 6.07
N GLY A 47 -7.98 -1.83 4.94
CA GLY A 47 -8.26 -2.56 3.69
C GLY A 47 -7.67 -3.96 3.74
N GLN A 48 -8.04 -4.80 2.77
CA GLN A 48 -7.45 -6.13 2.63
C GLN A 48 -6.00 -6.00 2.15
N PRO A 49 -5.02 -6.61 2.84
CA PRO A 49 -3.66 -6.69 2.35
C PRO A 49 -3.62 -7.52 1.07
N VAL A 50 -2.94 -7.02 0.04
CA VAL A 50 -2.74 -7.72 -1.24
C VAL A 50 -1.25 -7.83 -1.56
N PRO A 51 -0.80 -8.88 -2.26
CA PRO A 51 0.59 -8.96 -2.72
C PRO A 51 1.00 -7.72 -3.52
N TYR A 52 2.22 -7.23 -3.29
CA TYR A 52 2.82 -6.17 -4.09
C TYR A 52 4.05 -6.73 -4.82
N THR A 53 4.07 -6.57 -6.15
CA THR A 53 5.05 -7.20 -7.04
C THR A 53 6.01 -6.18 -7.66
N ARG A 54 7.09 -6.66 -8.29
CA ARG A 54 7.99 -5.78 -9.07
C ARG A 54 7.27 -5.08 -10.21
N LYS A 55 6.32 -5.76 -10.87
CA LYS A 55 5.43 -5.15 -11.87
C LYS A 55 4.62 -3.99 -11.28
N ASP A 56 4.03 -4.17 -10.10
CA ASP A 56 3.27 -3.08 -9.44
C ASP A 56 4.18 -1.89 -9.09
N SER A 57 5.40 -2.17 -8.62
CA SER A 57 6.41 -1.14 -8.35
C SER A 57 6.86 -0.40 -9.59
N ALA A 58 7.03 -1.09 -10.71
CA ALA A 58 7.38 -0.48 -11.98
C ALA A 58 6.24 0.39 -12.51
N ALA A 59 4.99 -0.08 -12.41
CA ALA A 59 3.82 0.67 -12.82
C ALA A 59 3.64 1.98 -12.00
N ALA A 60 3.80 1.93 -10.68
CA ALA A 60 3.73 3.12 -9.84
C ALA A 60 4.84 4.14 -10.18
N ALA A 61 6.07 3.66 -10.45
CA ALA A 61 7.16 4.52 -10.88
C ALA A 61 6.92 5.13 -12.28
N ALA A 62 6.32 4.36 -13.20
CA ALA A 62 5.94 4.84 -14.52
C ALA A 62 4.88 5.94 -14.43
N GLU A 63 3.88 5.81 -13.55
CA GLU A 63 2.84 6.82 -13.34
C GLU A 63 3.42 8.16 -12.85
N LEU A 64 4.39 8.12 -11.92
CA LEU A 64 5.09 9.33 -11.47
C LEU A 64 5.86 9.99 -12.61
N LEU A 65 6.58 9.21 -13.42
CA LEU A 65 7.31 9.74 -14.58
C LEU A 65 6.39 10.26 -15.68
N SER A 66 5.23 9.63 -15.90
CA SER A 66 4.22 10.14 -16.83
C SER A 66 3.66 11.49 -16.38
N SER A 67 3.45 11.66 -15.07
CA SER A 67 3.05 12.95 -14.49
C SER A 67 4.14 14.02 -14.66
N GLU A 68 5.42 13.66 -14.45
CA GLU A 68 6.55 14.56 -14.73
C GLU A 68 6.64 14.90 -16.22
N TYR A 69 6.46 13.91 -17.10
CA TYR A 69 6.48 14.09 -18.55
C TYR A 69 5.42 15.10 -19.00
N ASP A 70 4.21 15.03 -18.44
CA ASP A 70 3.13 15.97 -18.75
C ASP A 70 3.47 17.40 -18.35
N VAL A 71 4.12 17.61 -17.20
CA VAL A 71 4.62 18.94 -16.81
C VAL A 71 5.70 19.42 -17.78
N LEU A 72 6.60 18.53 -18.19
CA LEU A 72 7.70 18.89 -19.08
C LEU A 72 7.25 19.21 -20.51
N LYS A 73 6.09 18.72 -20.97
CA LYS A 73 5.53 19.07 -22.29
C LYS A 73 5.43 20.57 -22.50
N GLU A 74 5.14 21.32 -21.45
CA GLU A 74 5.01 22.78 -21.46
C GLU A 74 6.37 23.52 -21.47
N THR A 75 7.50 22.80 -21.40
CA THR A 75 8.85 23.36 -21.38
C THR A 75 9.58 23.19 -22.71
N GLU A 76 10.68 23.92 -22.94
CA GLU A 76 11.53 23.72 -24.12
C GLU A 76 12.56 22.57 -23.96
N ASP A 77 12.60 21.92 -22.79
CA ASP A 77 13.59 20.89 -22.44
C ASP A 77 13.25 19.53 -23.10
N ALA A 78 13.49 19.44 -24.40
CA ALA A 78 13.20 18.26 -25.20
C ALA A 78 14.01 17.03 -24.79
N GLU A 79 15.26 17.22 -24.33
CA GLU A 79 16.13 16.13 -23.88
C GLU A 79 15.59 15.47 -22.64
N ARG A 80 15.23 16.27 -21.62
CA ARG A 80 14.64 15.75 -20.38
C ARG A 80 13.30 15.07 -20.65
N ARG A 81 12.44 15.66 -21.50
CA ARG A 81 11.19 15.00 -21.92
C ARG A 81 11.45 13.62 -22.51
N ALA A 82 12.37 13.52 -23.47
CA ALA A 82 12.69 12.25 -24.11
C ALA A 82 13.26 11.24 -23.09
N GLN A 83 14.09 11.69 -22.15
CA GLN A 83 14.62 10.84 -21.09
C GLN A 83 13.51 10.29 -20.18
N VAL A 84 12.63 11.15 -19.67
CA VAL A 84 11.53 10.76 -18.77
C VAL A 84 10.55 9.83 -19.50
N GLY A 85 10.14 10.17 -20.72
CA GLY A 85 9.25 9.34 -21.53
C GLY A 85 9.83 7.95 -21.83
N ASN A 86 11.10 7.87 -22.22
CA ASN A 86 11.77 6.59 -22.45
C ASN A 86 11.90 5.76 -21.17
N MET A 87 12.08 6.39 -20.01
CA MET A 87 12.13 5.69 -18.73
C MET A 87 10.76 5.13 -18.35
N ALA A 88 9.69 5.89 -18.51
CA ALA A 88 8.32 5.43 -18.25
C ALA A 88 7.98 4.21 -19.12
N ILE A 89 8.25 4.27 -20.42
CA ILE A 89 8.03 3.14 -21.36
C ILE A 89 8.79 1.88 -20.92
N LYS A 90 10.04 2.02 -20.50
CA LYS A 90 10.86 0.88 -20.02
C LYS A 90 10.26 0.24 -18.76
N LEU A 91 9.72 1.04 -17.85
CA LEU A 91 9.09 0.55 -16.63
C LEU A 91 7.76 -0.14 -16.92
N GLU A 92 6.94 0.41 -17.82
CA GLU A 92 5.68 -0.23 -18.26
C GLU A 92 5.90 -1.59 -18.92
N ALA A 93 7.06 -1.80 -19.57
CA ALA A 93 7.43 -3.06 -20.17
C ALA A 93 7.81 -4.16 -19.14
N ILE A 94 7.96 -3.83 -17.85
CA ILE A 94 8.29 -4.80 -16.81
C ILE A 94 7.09 -5.72 -16.54
N THR A 95 7.31 -7.03 -16.73
CA THR A 95 6.30 -8.07 -16.49
C THR A 95 6.61 -8.96 -15.28
N ASP A 96 7.72 -8.72 -14.58
CA ASP A 96 8.15 -9.51 -13.42
C ASP A 96 7.13 -9.42 -12.27
N THR A 97 6.42 -10.50 -12.01
CA THR A 97 5.39 -10.61 -10.97
C THR A 97 5.95 -11.09 -9.62
N THR A 98 7.28 -11.13 -9.46
CA THR A 98 7.90 -11.49 -8.18
C THR A 98 7.38 -10.58 -7.08
N ARG A 99 6.76 -11.19 -6.06
CA ARG A 99 6.28 -10.49 -4.86
C ARG A 99 7.46 -9.91 -4.09
N ILE A 100 7.40 -8.61 -3.80
CA ILE A 100 8.42 -7.87 -3.03
C ILE A 100 7.86 -7.24 -1.75
N GLY A 101 6.54 -7.27 -1.57
CA GLY A 101 5.89 -6.77 -0.36
C GLY A 101 4.40 -7.08 -0.31
N THR A 102 3.72 -6.28 0.49
CA THR A 102 2.27 -6.29 0.69
C THR A 102 1.76 -4.87 0.59
N ARG A 103 0.74 -4.63 -0.23
CA ARG A 103 0.05 -3.34 -0.34
C ARG A 103 -1.24 -3.38 0.47
N LEU A 104 -1.59 -2.27 1.11
CA LEU A 104 -2.88 -2.10 1.77
C LEU A 104 -3.36 -0.65 1.73
N THR A 105 -4.67 -0.46 1.76
CA THR A 105 -5.30 0.85 1.98
C THR A 105 -5.63 1.00 3.45
N HIS A 106 -5.31 2.14 4.05
CA HIS A 106 -5.65 2.43 5.44
C HIS A 106 -6.30 3.80 5.57
N ALA A 107 -7.49 3.81 6.18
CA ALA A 107 -8.13 5.04 6.62
C ALA A 107 -7.81 5.28 8.10
N PHE A 108 -7.40 6.51 8.42
CA PHE A 108 -6.94 6.90 9.75
C PHE A 108 -7.32 8.35 10.06
N ARG A 109 -7.29 8.69 11.35
CA ARG A 109 -7.34 10.08 11.79
C ARG A 109 -6.00 10.48 12.39
N ALA A 110 -5.62 11.73 12.17
CA ALA A 110 -4.51 12.38 12.86
C ALA A 110 -4.71 13.90 12.82
N LYS A 111 -4.11 14.64 13.76
CA LYS A 111 -4.09 16.09 13.67
C LYS A 111 -3.12 16.55 12.58
N ASN A 112 -3.57 17.51 11.78
CA ASN A 112 -2.71 18.21 10.84
C ASN A 112 -1.84 19.27 11.54
N LYS A 113 -1.01 20.00 10.77
CA LYS A 113 -0.15 21.08 11.29
C LYS A 113 -0.92 22.23 11.96
N LEU A 114 -2.22 22.37 11.69
CA LEU A 114 -3.09 23.37 12.31
C LEU A 114 -3.82 22.84 13.55
N GLY A 115 -3.52 21.61 13.99
CA GLY A 115 -4.13 20.99 15.17
C GLY A 115 -5.54 20.43 14.95
N ALA A 116 -6.08 20.52 13.73
CA ALA A 116 -7.39 19.95 13.41
C ALA A 116 -7.28 18.44 13.19
N LEU A 117 -8.18 17.66 13.79
CA LEU A 117 -8.29 16.22 13.58
C LEU A 117 -8.91 15.95 12.21
N VAL A 118 -8.17 15.31 11.30
CA VAL A 118 -8.58 15.04 9.92
C VAL A 118 -8.71 13.53 9.71
N LEU A 119 -9.77 13.11 9.01
CA LEU A 119 -9.88 11.76 8.46
C LEU A 119 -9.19 11.73 7.09
N ASP A 120 -8.24 10.82 6.93
CA ASP A 120 -7.49 10.62 5.69
C ASP A 120 -7.47 9.13 5.31
N SER A 121 -7.10 8.82 4.07
CA SER A 121 -6.95 7.47 3.56
C SER A 121 -5.81 7.41 2.56
N ALA A 122 -4.84 6.54 2.80
CA ALA A 122 -3.68 6.35 1.93
C ALA A 122 -3.42 4.87 1.63
N GLN A 123 -2.70 4.61 0.54
CA GLN A 123 -2.14 3.30 0.26
C GLN A 123 -0.71 3.21 0.78
N PHE A 124 -0.36 2.05 1.30
CA PHE A 124 0.97 1.75 1.81
C PHE A 124 1.46 0.45 1.23
N VAL A 125 2.76 0.40 0.95
CA VAL A 125 3.50 -0.83 0.70
C VAL A 125 4.37 -1.13 1.91
N VAL A 126 4.25 -2.34 2.43
CA VAL A 126 5.19 -2.92 3.40
C VAL A 126 6.08 -3.90 2.65
N TYR A 127 7.33 -3.54 2.46
CA TYR A 127 8.32 -4.39 1.79
C TYR A 127 8.75 -5.54 2.70
N ARG A 128 9.30 -6.62 2.12
CA ARG A 128 9.86 -7.75 2.89
C ARG A 128 10.98 -7.34 3.85
N SER A 129 11.64 -6.21 3.60
CA SER A 129 12.64 -5.62 4.50
C SER A 129 12.03 -5.00 5.78
N GLY A 130 10.70 -4.85 5.84
CA GLY A 130 10.01 -4.11 6.89
C GLY A 130 9.88 -2.61 6.60
N GLN A 131 10.49 -2.11 5.52
CA GLN A 131 10.30 -0.72 5.08
C GLN A 131 8.84 -0.49 4.69
N VAL A 132 8.28 0.65 5.13
CA VAL A 132 6.94 1.11 4.78
C VAL A 132 7.05 2.33 3.89
N GLN A 133 6.29 2.36 2.80
CA GLN A 133 6.24 3.49 1.88
C GLN A 133 4.78 3.81 1.52
N PRO A 134 4.34 5.07 1.62
CA PRO A 134 3.08 5.51 1.03
C PRO A 134 3.22 5.57 -0.50
N ILE A 135 2.19 5.14 -1.21
CA ILE A 135 2.13 5.13 -2.68
C ILE A 135 0.86 5.79 -3.19
#